data_AF-A0A5D2ZJH9-F1
#
_entry.id   AF-A0A5D2ZJH9-F1
#
_cell.length_a   1.000
_cell.length_b   1.000
_cell.length_c   1.000
_cell.angle_alpha   90.00
_cell.angle_beta   90.00
_cell.angle_gamma   90.00
#
_symmetry.space_group_name_H-M   'P 1'
#
loop_
_entity.id
_entity.type
_entity.pdbx_description
1 polymer ?
#
loop_
_entity_poly.entity_id
_entity_poly.type
_entity_poly.pdbx_seq_one_letter_code
_entity_poly.pdbx_strand_id
1 'polypeptide(L)'
;MYEDWKENILPLVYSAPQSLNPSSFSVKEYFAARSLIASRSFQIDEYHGFGMVPLADLFNHKTGAEDVHFTSVSPNQEYEDDVDSENGDNNELSKISSHDKRDSTCENSYIHSDSESDYSSVTGEDPMMLQMIMVREVKSGDEVFNTYGSLGNAALLHRYGFTEANNPFDIVNIDLELVLKWGCSLFSSRYCRARLSLWRRINISGSVSDNSEYFEVSSDGEPELELLTLLYIMLLPDDTCHKLDISICTADKVSANIGMILAEKHDITWSTSSEISKDLLLTEKVCRALLALADIRESCYGSKSIDEDVEALERCCMTERKLYHSLMLRISERRILEKFRTYATAGAQSQTFQDANGTSTRKRLKKH
;
A
#
# COMPACT_ATOMS: atom_id res chain seq x y z
N MET A 1 2.50 13.19 17.71
CA MET A 1 3.85 13.24 18.33
C MET A 1 3.94 13.94 19.68
N TYR A 2 3.71 15.27 19.79
CA TYR A 2 3.92 15.98 21.06
C TYR A 2 2.94 15.58 22.17
N GLU A 3 1.65 15.45 21.82
CA GLU A 3 0.63 14.99 22.75
C GLU A 3 0.93 13.55 23.20
N ASP A 4 1.33 12.67 22.29
CA ASP A 4 1.73 11.29 22.58
C ASP A 4 2.91 11.23 23.58
N TRP A 5 3.89 12.13 23.48
CA TRP A 5 4.94 12.29 24.52
C TRP A 5 4.37 12.73 25.86
N LYS A 6 3.51 13.76 25.84
CA LYS A 6 2.89 14.36 27.03
C LYS A 6 1.91 13.42 27.75
N GLU A 7 1.28 12.50 27.03
CA GLU A 7 0.30 11.53 27.53
C GLU A 7 0.96 10.20 27.94
N ASN A 8 1.97 9.73 27.22
CA ASN A 8 2.53 8.38 27.43
C ASN A 8 3.93 8.39 28.07
N ILE A 9 4.78 9.37 27.77
CA ILE A 9 6.17 9.42 28.26
C ILE A 9 6.30 10.30 29.50
N LEU A 10 5.74 11.50 29.47
CA LEU A 10 5.84 12.47 30.57
C LEU A 10 5.31 11.92 31.91
N PRO A 11 4.21 11.13 32.00
CA PRO A 11 3.79 10.51 33.25
C PRO A 11 4.80 9.47 33.77
N LEU A 12 5.47 8.74 32.87
CA LEU A 12 6.53 7.79 33.24
C LEU A 12 7.77 8.50 33.79
N VAL A 13 8.09 9.71 33.32
CA VAL A 13 9.18 10.53 33.89
C VAL A 13 8.87 10.95 35.34
N TYR A 14 7.60 11.18 35.68
CA TYR A 14 7.20 11.52 37.04
C TYR A 14 7.07 10.31 37.99
N SER A 15 6.83 9.10 37.46
CA SER A 15 6.78 7.85 38.24
C SER A 15 8.08 7.04 38.22
N ALA A 16 9.09 7.49 37.47
CA ALA A 16 10.36 6.82 37.27
C ALA A 16 11.13 6.56 38.57
N PRO A 17 11.83 5.41 38.69
CA PRO A 17 12.86 5.20 39.71
C PRO A 17 13.99 6.24 39.59
N GLN A 18 14.62 6.57 40.73
CA GLN A 18 15.70 7.57 40.82
C GLN A 18 16.96 7.25 39.97
N SER A 19 17.05 6.07 39.37
CA SER A 19 18.10 5.67 38.43
C SER A 19 17.93 6.22 37.02
N LEU A 20 16.73 6.67 36.63
CA LEU A 20 16.47 7.29 35.33
C LEU A 20 16.67 8.80 35.41
N ASN A 21 17.52 9.34 34.51
CA ASN A 21 17.73 10.79 34.40
C ASN A 21 16.57 11.44 33.61
N PRO A 22 15.77 12.36 34.21
CA PRO A 22 14.65 13.01 33.52
C PRO A 22 15.04 13.79 32.25
N SER A 23 16.28 14.30 32.14
CA SER A 23 16.69 15.05 30.95
C SER A 23 16.71 14.19 29.67
N SER A 24 16.95 12.89 29.81
CA SER A 24 16.98 11.92 28.70
C SER A 24 15.61 11.63 28.09
N PHE A 25 14.52 12.10 28.73
CA PHE A 25 13.14 11.87 28.30
C PHE A 25 12.42 13.17 27.89
N SER A 26 13.18 14.22 27.54
CA SER A 26 12.60 15.45 26.99
C SER A 26 11.91 15.20 25.65
N VAL A 27 11.00 16.09 25.25
CA VAL A 27 10.33 16.04 23.93
C VAL A 27 11.32 15.92 22.76
N LYS A 28 12.50 16.55 22.86
CA LYS A 28 13.55 16.48 21.83
C LYS A 28 14.15 15.08 21.72
N GLU A 29 14.43 14.43 22.85
CA GLU A 29 14.99 13.08 22.85
C GLU A 29 13.93 12.04 22.44
N TYR A 30 12.66 12.25 22.80
CA TYR A 30 11.55 11.43 22.27
C TYR A 30 11.39 11.57 20.75
N PHE A 31 11.49 12.79 20.19
CA PHE A 31 11.46 12.98 18.74
C PHE A 31 12.67 12.31 18.08
N ALA A 32 13.88 12.45 18.64
CA ALA A 32 15.08 11.79 18.12
C ALA A 32 14.96 10.25 18.15
N ALA A 33 14.50 9.68 19.26
CA ALA A 33 14.28 8.24 19.40
C ALA A 33 13.20 7.73 18.44
N ARG A 34 12.07 8.44 18.30
CA ARG A 34 10.99 8.08 17.37
C ARG A 34 11.44 8.16 15.90
N SER A 35 12.20 9.19 15.53
CA SER A 35 12.81 9.29 14.19
C SER A 35 13.84 8.19 13.94
N LEU A 36 14.61 7.77 14.95
CA LEU A 36 15.53 6.65 14.82
C LEU A 36 14.77 5.33 14.59
N ILE A 37 13.80 5.00 15.45
CA ILE A 37 12.97 3.80 15.30
C ILE A 37 12.30 3.78 13.92
N ALA A 38 11.58 4.84 13.54
CA ALA A 38 10.87 4.91 12.27
C ALA A 38 11.77 4.84 11.01
N SER A 39 13.09 5.01 11.16
CA SER A 39 14.06 4.95 10.06
C SER A 39 15.05 3.78 10.12
N ARG A 40 15.03 2.95 11.18
CA ARG A 40 16.03 1.91 11.45
C ARG A 40 15.52 0.64 12.14
N SER A 41 14.26 0.58 12.59
CA SER A 41 13.69 -0.68 13.12
C SER A 41 13.23 -1.61 11.99
N PHE A 42 13.50 -2.90 12.16
CA PHE A 42 13.01 -3.99 11.31
C PHE A 42 11.78 -4.64 11.96
N GLN A 43 10.84 -5.12 11.14
CA GLN A 43 9.87 -6.11 11.58
C GLN A 43 10.59 -7.46 11.67
N ILE A 44 10.46 -8.15 12.80
CA ILE A 44 11.23 -9.35 13.13
C ILE A 44 10.40 -10.61 12.84
N ASP A 45 9.21 -10.66 13.43
CA ASP A 45 8.13 -11.65 13.26
C ASP A 45 6.88 -11.15 14.01
N GLU A 46 5.77 -11.89 13.97
CA GLU A 46 4.51 -11.54 14.67
C GLU A 46 4.65 -11.46 16.21
N TYR A 47 5.58 -12.20 16.79
CA TYR A 47 5.71 -12.37 18.24
C TYR A 47 6.62 -11.30 18.86
N HIS A 48 7.72 -10.95 18.19
CA HIS A 48 8.67 -9.93 18.60
C HIS A 48 8.32 -8.52 18.07
N GLY A 49 7.56 -8.42 16.98
CA GLY A 49 7.15 -7.14 16.39
C GLY A 49 8.34 -6.38 15.77
N PHE A 50 8.54 -5.13 16.20
CA PHE A 50 9.59 -4.25 15.66
C PHE A 50 10.83 -4.18 16.57
N GLY A 51 11.99 -4.52 16.02
CA GLY A 51 13.29 -4.51 16.71
C GLY A 51 14.32 -3.60 16.04
N MET A 52 15.26 -3.07 16.84
CA MET A 52 16.47 -2.44 16.31
C MET A 52 17.51 -3.54 16.05
N VAL A 53 17.96 -3.69 14.81
CA VAL A 53 18.91 -4.75 14.41
C VAL A 53 20.24 -4.14 13.97
N PRO A 54 21.26 -4.09 14.85
CA PRO A 54 22.56 -3.53 14.49
C PRO A 54 23.20 -4.25 13.29
N LEU A 55 23.95 -3.51 12.49
CA LEU A 55 24.60 -3.95 11.24
C LEU A 55 23.61 -4.17 10.08
N ALA A 56 22.43 -4.77 10.32
CA ALA A 56 21.36 -4.78 9.32
C ALA A 56 20.86 -3.35 9.01
N ASP A 57 20.83 -2.48 10.02
CA ASP A 57 20.42 -1.08 9.95
C ASP A 57 21.43 -0.14 9.23
N LEU A 58 22.55 -0.70 8.74
CA LEU A 58 23.57 0.01 7.96
C LEU A 58 23.27 0.03 6.45
N PHE A 59 22.59 -0.98 5.92
CA PHE A 59 22.33 -1.12 4.48
C PHE A 59 21.27 -0.11 4.01
N ASN A 60 21.60 0.69 2.99
CA ASN A 60 20.66 1.67 2.43
C ASN A 60 19.57 1.00 1.58
N HIS A 61 18.43 1.69 1.44
CA HIS A 61 17.33 1.25 0.58
C HIS A 61 17.66 1.34 -0.92
N LYS A 62 17.01 0.49 -1.72
CA LYS A 62 16.89 0.66 -3.17
C LYS A 62 15.67 -0.10 -3.70
N THR A 63 14.68 0.60 -4.25
CA THR A 63 13.40 -0.03 -4.64
C THR A 63 13.56 -1.11 -5.71
N GLY A 64 13.16 -2.35 -5.40
CA GLY A 64 13.16 -3.49 -6.34
C GLY A 64 14.54 -3.92 -6.87
N ALA A 65 15.61 -3.41 -6.27
CA ALA A 65 17.00 -3.69 -6.63
C ALA A 65 17.90 -3.77 -5.40
N GLU A 66 17.36 -4.38 -4.34
CA GLU A 66 18.07 -4.87 -3.16
C GLU A 66 19.06 -5.99 -3.51
N ASP A 67 20.23 -5.96 -2.90
CA ASP A 67 21.30 -6.94 -3.07
C ASP A 67 21.38 -7.88 -1.85
N VAL A 68 20.89 -7.43 -0.69
CA VAL A 68 20.66 -8.23 0.52
C VAL A 68 19.19 -8.19 0.97
N HIS A 69 18.78 -9.22 1.70
CA HIS A 69 17.45 -9.37 2.27
C HIS A 69 17.54 -9.81 3.74
N PHE A 70 16.69 -9.24 4.60
CA PHE A 70 16.61 -9.56 6.03
C PHE A 70 15.60 -10.68 6.28
N THR A 71 15.98 -11.72 7.04
CA THR A 71 15.06 -12.80 7.42
C THR A 71 15.36 -13.37 8.81
N SER A 72 14.31 -13.82 9.50
CA SER A 72 14.34 -14.56 10.77
C SER A 72 14.22 -16.08 10.60
N VAL A 73 14.01 -16.57 9.37
CA VAL A 73 13.70 -17.98 9.07
C VAL A 73 14.94 -18.74 8.57
N SER A 74 15.05 -20.03 8.89
CA SER A 74 16.12 -20.88 8.33
C SER A 74 15.88 -21.14 6.84
N PRO A 75 16.92 -21.09 5.97
CA PRO A 75 16.80 -21.17 4.50
C PRO A 75 16.36 -22.54 3.94
N ASN A 76 15.84 -23.42 4.80
CA ASN A 76 15.32 -24.75 4.47
C ASN A 76 13.77 -24.78 4.41
N GLN A 77 13.10 -23.63 4.58
CA GLN A 77 11.69 -23.48 4.27
C GLN A 77 11.57 -22.71 2.94
N GLU A 78 10.86 -23.30 1.98
CA GLU A 78 10.63 -22.69 0.66
C GLU A 78 9.70 -21.48 0.81
N TYR A 79 10.08 -20.35 0.20
CA TYR A 79 9.23 -19.16 0.16
C TYR A 79 8.00 -19.42 -0.72
N GLU A 80 6.81 -19.39 -0.14
CA GLU A 80 5.66 -18.82 -0.86
C GLU A 80 5.75 -17.29 -0.70
N ASP A 81 5.43 -16.53 -1.74
CA ASP A 81 5.40 -15.07 -1.65
C ASP A 81 4.25 -14.63 -0.73
N ASP A 82 4.56 -14.16 0.48
CA ASP A 82 3.60 -13.52 1.39
C ASP A 82 3.14 -12.17 0.80
N VAL A 83 2.20 -12.27 -0.15
CA VAL A 83 1.44 -11.14 -0.66
C VAL A 83 0.46 -10.70 0.43
N ASP A 84 0.87 -9.70 1.21
CA ASP A 84 0.08 -9.16 2.31
C ASP A 84 -1.29 -8.68 1.80
N SER A 85 -2.34 -9.43 2.13
CA SER A 85 -3.71 -9.22 1.67
C SER A 85 -4.67 -9.77 2.72
N GLU A 86 -5.07 -8.90 3.65
CA GLU A 86 -5.98 -9.24 4.76
C GLU A 86 -7.33 -9.81 4.25
N ASN A 87 -7.49 -11.14 4.26
CA ASN A 87 -8.78 -11.81 4.17
C ASN A 87 -8.71 -13.22 4.77
N GLY A 88 -9.08 -13.37 6.04
CA GLY A 88 -9.13 -14.68 6.70
C GLY A 88 -10.52 -15.32 6.65
N ASP A 89 -10.57 -16.62 6.34
CA ASP A 89 -11.41 -17.57 7.10
C ASP A 89 -10.83 -19.01 7.01
N ASN A 90 -11.36 -19.90 7.84
CA ASN A 90 -10.84 -21.22 8.17
C ASN A 90 -11.45 -22.33 7.27
N ASN A 91 -10.73 -23.45 7.05
CA ASN A 91 -11.08 -24.76 7.67
C ASN A 91 -10.15 -25.95 7.28
N GLU A 92 -10.10 -26.97 8.16
CA GLU A 92 -9.86 -28.42 7.93
C GLU A 92 -8.67 -28.96 7.10
N LEU A 93 -7.53 -29.11 7.78
CA LEU A 93 -6.94 -30.42 8.17
C LEU A 93 -7.11 -31.65 7.24
N SER A 94 -5.99 -32.23 6.75
CA SER A 94 -5.88 -33.68 6.53
C SER A 94 -4.47 -34.25 6.82
N LYS A 95 -4.33 -35.57 7.01
CA LYS A 95 -3.10 -36.26 7.49
C LYS A 95 -2.68 -37.39 6.54
N ILE A 96 -1.37 -37.64 6.41
CA ILE A 96 -0.65 -38.90 6.05
C ILE A 96 0.86 -38.56 6.24
N SER A 97 1.64 -39.12 7.18
CA SER A 97 2.26 -40.47 7.29
C SER A 97 3.19 -40.83 6.12
N SER A 98 4.40 -41.42 6.27
CA SER A 98 5.18 -41.87 7.44
C SER A 98 6.50 -42.54 7.00
N HIS A 99 7.59 -42.43 7.80
CA HIS A 99 8.82 -43.27 7.73
C HIS A 99 9.66 -43.16 6.42
N ASP A 100 10.94 -43.58 6.34
CA ASP A 100 11.72 -44.47 7.23
C ASP A 100 13.23 -44.09 7.34
N LYS A 101 14.01 -44.85 8.13
CA LYS A 101 15.45 -44.66 8.40
C LYS A 101 16.38 -45.68 7.72
N ARG A 102 17.58 -45.24 7.31
CA ARG A 102 18.95 -45.84 7.54
C ARG A 102 19.96 -45.19 6.57
N ASP A 103 21.14 -44.68 6.96
CA ASP A 103 22.26 -45.25 7.75
C ASP A 103 23.24 -46.09 6.90
N SER A 104 24.50 -45.62 6.78
CA SER A 104 25.68 -46.33 6.27
C SER A 104 26.95 -45.51 6.54
N THR A 105 27.99 -46.15 7.09
CA THR A 105 29.23 -45.51 7.59
C THR A 105 30.47 -45.88 6.78
N CYS A 106 31.54 -45.06 6.90
CA CYS A 106 32.93 -45.48 6.73
C CYS A 106 33.89 -44.56 7.52
N GLU A 107 35.05 -45.07 7.94
CA GLU A 107 35.96 -44.44 8.92
C GLU A 107 37.43 -44.37 8.44
N ASN A 108 38.28 -43.64 9.21
CA ASN A 108 39.77 -43.64 9.22
C ASN A 108 40.51 -42.91 8.06
N SER A 109 41.68 -42.26 8.21
CA SER A 109 42.57 -41.85 9.36
C SER A 109 43.81 -41.07 8.80
N TYR A 110 44.76 -40.39 9.48
CA TYR A 110 45.11 -40.11 10.90
C TYR A 110 45.77 -38.70 11.07
N ILE A 111 45.48 -38.02 12.19
CA ILE A 111 46.36 -37.26 13.15
C ILE A 111 47.58 -36.42 12.67
N HIS A 112 47.56 -35.12 13.02
CA HIS A 112 48.62 -34.22 13.60
C HIS A 112 48.57 -32.78 13.01
N SER A 113 48.75 -31.69 13.76
CA SER A 113 48.71 -31.44 15.23
C SER A 113 48.55 -29.93 15.50
N ASP A 114 48.00 -29.59 16.67
CA ASP A 114 48.25 -28.37 17.48
C ASP A 114 48.14 -26.97 16.82
N SER A 115 47.01 -26.29 17.04
CA SER A 115 47.01 -24.93 17.63
C SER A 115 45.62 -24.60 18.19
N GLU A 116 45.52 -24.22 19.46
CA GLU A 116 44.23 -23.97 20.13
C GLU A 116 43.62 -22.62 19.75
N SER A 117 42.38 -22.64 19.28
CA SER A 117 41.41 -21.56 19.45
C SER A 117 39.99 -22.12 19.27
N ASP A 118 39.29 -22.39 20.38
CA ASP A 118 37.94 -22.97 20.39
C ASP A 118 36.87 -21.99 19.89
N TYR A 119 36.84 -21.74 18.59
CA TYR A 119 35.59 -21.46 17.89
C TYR A 119 34.83 -22.78 17.71
N SER A 120 34.23 -23.24 18.80
CA SER A 120 33.25 -24.33 18.79
C SER A 120 32.20 -24.00 17.73
N SER A 121 32.04 -24.88 16.75
CA SER A 121 31.14 -24.67 15.62
C SER A 121 29.69 -24.65 16.11
N VAL A 122 29.08 -23.46 16.13
CA VAL A 122 27.64 -23.29 16.39
C VAL A 122 26.86 -23.73 15.16
N THR A 123 26.88 -25.05 14.92
CA THR A 123 26.05 -25.76 13.93
C THR A 123 24.88 -26.44 14.63
N GLY A 124 24.27 -25.72 15.58
CA GLY A 124 22.84 -25.81 15.78
C GLY A 124 22.24 -24.59 15.09
N GLU A 125 21.28 -24.80 14.18
CA GLU A 125 20.42 -23.72 13.70
C GLU A 125 19.58 -23.26 14.90
N ASP A 126 20.01 -22.19 15.56
CA ASP A 126 19.23 -21.53 16.61
C ASP A 126 18.10 -20.75 15.93
N PRO A 127 16.82 -21.12 16.15
CA PRO A 127 15.68 -20.48 15.48
C PRO A 127 15.42 -19.03 15.91
N MET A 128 16.27 -18.44 16.75
CA MET A 128 16.28 -17.01 17.07
C MET A 128 17.34 -16.20 16.28
N MET A 129 18.08 -16.81 15.37
CA MET A 129 19.16 -16.14 14.61
C MET A 129 18.64 -15.33 13.41
N LEU A 130 18.64 -14.00 13.57
CA LEU A 130 18.36 -13.05 12.50
C LEU A 130 19.50 -13.03 11.47
N GLN A 131 19.15 -13.05 10.19
CA GLN A 131 20.08 -13.15 9.07
C GLN A 131 19.89 -12.00 8.07
N MET A 132 21.00 -11.62 7.42
CA MET A 132 21.02 -10.73 6.27
C MET A 132 21.71 -11.48 5.12
N ILE A 133 20.92 -11.99 4.19
CA ILE A 133 21.36 -12.89 3.12
C ILE A 133 21.60 -12.14 1.81
N MET A 134 22.65 -12.49 1.06
CA MET A 134 22.85 -11.97 -0.30
C MET A 134 21.82 -12.58 -1.25
N VAL A 135 21.07 -11.74 -1.96
CA VAL A 135 20.08 -12.15 -2.98
C VAL A 135 20.51 -11.79 -4.41
N ARG A 136 21.50 -10.90 -4.58
CA ARG A 136 22.09 -10.55 -5.90
C ARG A 136 23.62 -10.49 -5.85
N GLU A 137 24.28 -10.69 -6.99
CA GLU A 137 25.74 -10.55 -7.10
C GLU A 137 26.17 -9.07 -7.15
N VAL A 138 26.99 -8.65 -6.17
CA VAL A 138 27.57 -7.30 -6.09
C VAL A 138 29.06 -7.34 -6.40
N LYS A 139 29.59 -6.35 -7.12
CA LYS A 139 31.01 -6.27 -7.47
C LYS A 139 31.81 -5.70 -6.30
N SER A 140 33.07 -6.12 -6.19
CA SER A 140 33.98 -5.57 -5.18
C SER A 140 34.18 -4.06 -5.38
N GLY A 141 33.72 -3.27 -4.43
CA GLY A 141 33.77 -1.81 -4.44
C GLY A 141 32.44 -1.10 -4.72
N ASP A 142 31.40 -1.82 -5.16
CA ASP A 142 30.04 -1.28 -5.28
C ASP A 142 29.35 -1.29 -3.89
N GLU A 143 28.36 -0.41 -3.70
CA GLU A 143 27.52 -0.38 -2.48
C GLU A 143 26.48 -1.52 -2.51
N VAL A 144 26.19 -2.09 -1.33
CA VAL A 144 25.23 -3.19 -1.14
C VAL A 144 23.94 -2.61 -0.57
N PHE A 145 22.81 -2.86 -1.22
CA PHE A 145 21.51 -2.29 -0.83
C PHE A 145 20.57 -3.33 -0.21
N ASN A 146 19.69 -2.90 0.68
CA ASN A 146 18.58 -3.66 1.23
C ASN A 146 17.24 -3.10 0.67
N THR A 147 16.13 -3.80 0.87
CA THR A 147 14.78 -3.23 0.73
C THR A 147 14.21 -2.82 2.09
N TYR A 148 13.44 -1.74 2.11
CA TYR A 148 12.67 -1.29 3.29
C TYR A 148 11.17 -1.60 3.10
N GLY A 149 10.84 -2.49 2.14
CA GLY A 149 9.49 -2.75 1.67
C GLY A 149 9.10 -1.91 0.46
N SER A 150 7.91 -2.19 -0.07
CA SER A 150 7.32 -1.54 -1.25
C SER A 150 6.75 -0.16 -0.92
N LEU A 151 7.63 0.83 -0.70
CA LEU A 151 7.26 2.13 -0.15
C LEU A 151 7.30 3.26 -1.19
N GLY A 152 6.18 3.99 -1.33
CA GLY A 152 6.11 5.23 -2.13
C GLY A 152 6.90 6.40 -1.53
N ASN A 153 7.13 7.45 -2.34
CA ASN A 153 8.01 8.57 -1.96
C ASN A 153 7.50 9.37 -0.77
N ALA A 154 6.18 9.45 -0.55
CA ALA A 154 5.61 10.06 0.65
C ALA A 154 6.04 9.30 1.92
N ALA A 155 5.99 7.96 1.89
CA ALA A 155 6.41 7.11 2.99
C ALA A 155 7.93 7.13 3.18
N LEU A 156 8.72 7.07 2.09
CA LEU A 156 10.18 7.17 2.15
C LEU A 156 10.64 8.51 2.77
N LEU A 157 10.02 9.62 2.36
CA LEU A 157 10.38 10.95 2.86
C LEU A 157 9.96 11.15 4.32
N HIS A 158 8.79 10.66 4.71
CA HIS A 158 8.29 10.76 6.09
C HIS A 158 9.09 9.88 7.07
N ARG A 159 9.38 8.63 6.70
CA ARG A 159 10.06 7.66 7.59
C ARG A 159 11.58 7.80 7.57
N TYR A 160 12.20 7.94 6.39
CA TYR A 160 13.66 7.84 6.22
C TYR A 160 14.32 9.14 5.70
N GLY A 161 13.54 10.13 5.26
CA GLY A 161 14.04 11.46 4.90
C GLY A 161 14.63 11.62 3.50
N PHE A 162 14.34 10.70 2.57
CA PHE A 162 14.76 10.74 1.17
C PHE A 162 13.61 10.35 0.22
N THR A 163 13.85 10.43 -1.10
CA THR A 163 12.92 10.05 -2.17
C THR A 163 13.71 9.45 -3.34
N GLU A 164 13.12 8.52 -4.08
CA GLU A 164 13.69 7.91 -5.28
C GLU A 164 13.00 8.37 -6.57
N ALA A 165 13.79 8.55 -7.63
CA ALA A 165 13.27 8.88 -8.95
C ALA A 165 12.71 7.62 -9.64
N ASN A 166 11.52 7.72 -10.23
CA ASN A 166 10.82 6.63 -10.93
C ASN A 166 10.47 5.43 -10.03
N ASN A 167 10.19 5.67 -8.75
CA ASN A 167 9.73 4.65 -7.80
C ASN A 167 8.40 4.00 -8.29
N PRO A 168 8.34 2.68 -8.52
CA PRO A 168 7.14 1.98 -8.99
C PRO A 168 6.04 1.85 -7.91
N PHE A 169 6.36 2.02 -6.63
CA PHE A 169 5.40 1.98 -5.52
C PHE A 169 4.95 3.38 -5.07
N ASP A 170 5.24 4.42 -5.85
CA ASP A 170 4.81 5.78 -5.53
C ASP A 170 3.30 5.96 -5.71
N ILE A 171 2.68 6.78 -4.87
CA ILE A 171 1.22 6.94 -4.78
C ILE A 171 0.84 8.42 -4.62
N VAL A 172 -0.41 8.76 -4.94
CA VAL A 172 -1.00 10.06 -4.56
C VAL A 172 -2.38 9.88 -3.94
N ASN A 173 -2.54 10.39 -2.72
CA ASN A 173 -3.75 10.18 -1.92
C ASN A 173 -4.84 11.18 -2.31
N ILE A 174 -6.08 10.71 -2.45
CA ILE A 174 -7.31 11.50 -2.64
C ILE A 174 -8.11 11.45 -1.34
N ASP A 175 -8.05 12.49 -0.51
CA ASP A 175 -8.79 12.51 0.76
C ASP A 175 -10.30 12.41 0.53
N LEU A 176 -11.01 11.71 1.43
CA LEU A 176 -12.48 11.62 1.38
C LEU A 176 -13.13 13.02 1.48
N GLU A 177 -12.49 14.00 2.12
CA GLU A 177 -12.97 15.39 2.10
C GLU A 177 -13.00 15.97 0.67
N LEU A 178 -12.02 15.65 -0.19
CA LEU A 178 -12.01 16.09 -1.59
C LEU A 178 -13.17 15.44 -2.39
N VAL A 179 -13.44 14.15 -2.14
CA VAL A 179 -14.58 13.43 -2.74
C VAL A 179 -15.91 14.00 -2.27
N LEU A 180 -16.06 14.32 -0.97
CA LEU A 180 -17.25 14.93 -0.41
C LEU A 180 -17.45 16.38 -0.86
N LYS A 181 -16.37 17.15 -1.02
CA LYS A 181 -16.34 18.50 -1.59
C LYS A 181 -16.78 18.49 -3.06
N TRP A 182 -16.26 17.56 -3.86
CA TRP A 182 -16.72 17.31 -5.23
C TRP A 182 -18.22 16.94 -5.26
N GLY A 183 -18.64 15.95 -4.46
CA GLY A 183 -20.03 15.51 -4.40
C GLY A 183 -20.99 16.63 -3.98
N CYS A 184 -20.60 17.46 -3.00
CA CYS A 184 -21.40 18.62 -2.57
C CYS A 184 -21.43 19.78 -3.56
N SER A 185 -20.60 19.77 -4.62
CA SER A 185 -20.72 20.72 -5.74
C SER A 185 -21.81 20.34 -6.75
N LEU A 186 -22.19 19.05 -6.79
CA LEU A 186 -23.21 18.50 -7.68
C LEU A 186 -24.54 18.20 -6.96
N PHE A 187 -24.46 17.83 -5.67
CA PHE A 187 -25.58 17.31 -4.90
C PHE A 187 -25.71 17.97 -3.52
N SER A 188 -26.88 17.84 -2.88
CA SER A 188 -27.08 18.37 -1.53
C SER A 188 -26.28 17.60 -0.46
N SER A 189 -25.87 18.28 0.61
CA SER A 189 -25.19 17.64 1.75
C SER A 189 -26.05 16.63 2.54
N ARG A 190 -27.34 16.45 2.20
CA ARG A 190 -28.15 15.30 2.65
C ARG A 190 -27.96 14.09 1.72
N TYR A 191 -27.92 14.31 0.42
CA TYR A 191 -27.66 13.29 -0.59
C TYR A 191 -26.27 12.67 -0.41
N CYS A 192 -25.21 13.48 -0.34
CA CYS A 192 -23.83 12.99 -0.19
C CYS A 192 -23.66 12.13 1.08
N ARG A 193 -24.28 12.53 2.20
CA ARG A 193 -24.26 11.74 3.45
C ARG A 193 -25.07 10.45 3.36
N ALA A 194 -26.19 10.44 2.63
CA ALA A 194 -26.96 9.21 2.40
C ALA A 194 -26.17 8.22 1.54
N ARG A 195 -25.52 8.69 0.45
CA ARG A 195 -24.70 7.85 -0.43
C ARG A 195 -23.42 7.35 0.27
N LEU A 196 -22.75 8.18 1.07
CA LEU A 196 -21.62 7.76 1.91
C LEU A 196 -22.05 6.73 2.98
N SER A 197 -23.20 6.93 3.62
CA SER A 197 -23.74 5.97 4.60
C SER A 197 -24.04 4.60 3.95
N LEU A 198 -24.56 4.60 2.73
CA LEU A 198 -24.77 3.37 1.95
C LEU A 198 -23.44 2.69 1.57
N TRP A 199 -22.44 3.47 1.15
CA TRP A 199 -21.11 2.97 0.82
C TRP A 199 -20.33 2.44 2.06
N ARG A 200 -20.53 3.00 3.25
CA ARG A 200 -19.97 2.38 4.49
C ARG A 200 -20.74 1.12 4.92
N ARG A 201 -22.04 1.04 4.61
CA ARG A 201 -22.87 -0.14 4.88
C ARG A 201 -22.59 -1.33 3.96
N ILE A 202 -21.79 -1.17 2.91
CA ILE A 202 -21.26 -2.28 2.12
C ILE A 202 -19.93 -2.83 2.65
N ASN A 203 -19.51 -2.44 3.86
CA ASN A 203 -18.24 -2.86 4.48
C ASN A 203 -17.02 -2.56 3.59
N ILE A 204 -17.06 -1.41 2.92
CA ILE A 204 -15.94 -0.80 2.21
C ILE A 204 -15.62 0.51 2.94
N SER A 205 -14.33 0.78 3.09
CA SER A 205 -13.75 2.00 3.67
C SER A 205 -12.50 2.38 2.90
N GLY A 206 -12.15 3.66 2.87
CA GLY A 206 -10.85 4.09 2.36
C GLY A 206 -9.72 3.76 3.33
N SER A 207 -8.49 3.85 2.86
CA SER A 207 -7.28 3.80 3.68
C SER A 207 -7.31 4.90 4.77
N VAL A 208 -6.87 4.59 5.98
CA VAL A 208 -7.00 5.47 7.17
C VAL A 208 -5.64 5.82 7.76
N SER A 209 -5.40 7.11 8.02
CA SER A 209 -4.19 7.60 8.69
C SER A 209 -4.47 8.88 9.48
N ASP A 210 -3.92 8.99 10.69
CA ASP A 210 -4.06 10.16 11.60
C ASP A 210 -5.49 10.75 11.66
N ASN A 211 -6.49 9.87 11.74
CA ASN A 211 -7.92 10.17 11.83
C ASN A 211 -8.52 10.83 10.56
N SER A 212 -7.85 10.73 9.41
CA SER A 212 -8.36 11.00 8.06
C SER A 212 -8.61 9.69 7.29
N GLU A 213 -9.61 9.71 6.40
CA GLU A 213 -9.92 8.63 5.45
C GLU A 213 -9.61 9.14 4.04
N TYR A 214 -8.86 8.38 3.26
CA TYR A 214 -8.40 8.73 1.91
C TYR A 214 -8.45 7.52 0.98
N PHE A 215 -8.18 7.75 -0.29
CA PHE A 215 -8.04 6.71 -1.30
C PHE A 215 -6.71 6.83 -2.01
N GLU A 216 -6.05 5.71 -2.30
CA GLU A 216 -4.81 5.72 -3.06
C GLU A 216 -5.03 5.67 -4.58
N VAL A 217 -4.09 6.30 -5.29
CA VAL A 217 -3.93 6.20 -6.74
C VAL A 217 -2.49 5.77 -7.00
N SER A 218 -2.33 4.63 -7.68
CA SER A 218 -1.05 3.96 -7.88
C SER A 218 -0.09 4.75 -8.78
N SER A 219 1.17 4.33 -8.83
CA SER A 219 2.20 4.95 -9.68
C SER A 219 1.85 4.98 -11.17
N ASP A 220 0.92 4.13 -11.62
CA ASP A 220 0.38 4.08 -12.98
C ASP A 220 -0.94 4.85 -13.19
N GLY A 221 -1.40 5.58 -12.17
CA GLY A 221 -2.62 6.40 -12.21
C GLY A 221 -3.90 5.60 -12.02
N GLU A 222 -3.83 4.37 -11.52
CA GLU A 222 -5.00 3.55 -11.25
C GLU A 222 -5.49 3.76 -9.80
N PRO A 223 -6.77 4.15 -9.59
CA PRO A 223 -7.34 4.30 -8.25
C PRO A 223 -7.68 2.95 -7.60
N GLU A 224 -7.75 2.96 -6.27
CA GLU A 224 -8.45 1.96 -5.46
C GLU A 224 -9.89 1.68 -5.97
N LEU A 225 -10.35 0.44 -5.75
CA LEU A 225 -11.71 -0.01 -6.07
C LEU A 225 -12.76 0.73 -5.20
N GLU A 226 -12.32 1.14 -4.03
CA GLU A 226 -13.02 1.80 -2.93
C GLU A 226 -13.56 3.15 -3.41
N LEU A 227 -12.67 3.95 -4.02
CA LEU A 227 -12.97 5.24 -4.65
C LEU A 227 -13.92 5.07 -5.84
N LEU A 228 -13.65 4.12 -6.73
CA LEU A 228 -14.50 3.84 -7.90
C LEU A 228 -15.92 3.46 -7.46
N THR A 229 -16.05 2.64 -6.42
CA THR A 229 -17.33 2.20 -5.87
C THR A 229 -18.06 3.35 -5.16
N LEU A 230 -17.36 4.20 -4.40
CA LEU A 230 -17.94 5.39 -3.78
C LEU A 230 -18.48 6.36 -4.84
N LEU A 231 -17.71 6.63 -5.88
CA LEU A 231 -18.12 7.50 -6.99
C LEU A 231 -19.30 6.92 -7.76
N TYR A 232 -19.30 5.61 -8.03
CA TYR A 232 -20.43 4.93 -8.64
C TYR A 232 -21.70 5.09 -7.79
N ILE A 233 -21.63 4.86 -6.47
CA ILE A 233 -22.75 5.01 -5.54
C ILE A 233 -23.17 6.48 -5.38
N MET A 234 -22.27 7.46 -5.49
CA MET A 234 -22.64 8.88 -5.55
C MET A 234 -23.35 9.27 -6.86
N LEU A 235 -23.15 8.52 -7.96
CA LEU A 235 -23.68 8.82 -9.29
C LEU A 235 -24.88 7.94 -9.71
N LEU A 236 -25.22 6.93 -8.90
CA LEU A 236 -26.38 6.06 -9.10
C LEU A 236 -27.71 6.85 -9.10
N PRO A 237 -28.64 6.58 -10.03
CA PRO A 237 -30.02 7.04 -9.95
C PRO A 237 -30.69 6.67 -8.61
N ASP A 238 -31.63 7.49 -8.13
CA ASP A 238 -32.24 7.28 -6.81
C ASP A 238 -33.02 5.96 -6.73
N ASP A 239 -33.76 5.56 -7.76
CA ASP A 239 -34.47 4.28 -7.80
C ASP A 239 -33.51 3.08 -7.69
N THR A 240 -32.39 3.14 -8.42
CA THR A 240 -31.34 2.12 -8.40
C THR A 240 -30.60 2.10 -7.05
N CYS A 241 -30.43 3.27 -6.42
CA CYS A 241 -29.89 3.38 -5.08
C CYS A 241 -30.81 2.79 -4.00
N HIS A 242 -32.14 2.98 -4.13
CA HIS A 242 -33.10 2.36 -3.21
C HIS A 242 -33.16 0.83 -3.40
N LYS A 243 -33.01 0.31 -4.62
CA LYS A 243 -32.80 -1.13 -4.86
C LYS A 243 -31.57 -1.64 -4.09
N LEU A 244 -30.42 -0.98 -4.26
CA LEU A 244 -29.16 -1.34 -3.58
C LEU A 244 -29.31 -1.34 -2.05
N ASP A 245 -29.95 -0.31 -1.49
CA ASP A 245 -30.24 -0.20 -0.05
C ASP A 245 -31.11 -1.37 0.48
N ILE A 246 -32.16 -1.72 -0.27
CA ILE A 246 -33.01 -2.88 0.03
C ILE A 246 -32.20 -4.19 -0.06
N SER A 247 -31.42 -4.40 -1.12
CA SER A 247 -30.59 -5.60 -1.28
C SER A 247 -29.61 -5.78 -0.13
N ILE A 248 -28.90 -4.72 0.28
CA ILE A 248 -27.98 -4.73 1.44
C ILE A 248 -28.73 -5.05 2.74
N CYS A 249 -29.98 -4.62 2.90
CA CYS A 249 -30.82 -5.00 4.05
C CYS A 249 -31.32 -6.46 4.03
N THR A 250 -31.12 -7.22 2.95
CA THR A 250 -31.75 -8.55 2.75
C THR A 250 -30.81 -9.70 2.40
N ALA A 251 -29.52 -9.48 2.20
CA ALA A 251 -28.59 -10.51 1.71
C ALA A 251 -27.24 -10.50 2.45
N ASP A 252 -26.81 -11.68 2.90
CA ASP A 252 -25.61 -11.88 3.74
C ASP A 252 -24.26 -11.63 3.04
N LYS A 253 -24.22 -11.50 1.71
CA LYS A 253 -22.98 -11.27 0.95
C LYS A 253 -23.05 -10.02 0.08
N VAL A 254 -22.16 -9.08 0.37
CA VAL A 254 -22.25 -7.70 -0.12
C VAL A 254 -21.63 -7.49 -1.51
N SER A 255 -20.46 -8.06 -1.79
CA SER A 255 -19.80 -7.96 -3.10
C SER A 255 -20.70 -8.47 -4.23
N ALA A 256 -21.46 -9.54 -3.96
CA ALA A 256 -22.49 -10.05 -4.85
C ALA A 256 -23.59 -9.02 -5.18
N ASN A 257 -24.04 -8.20 -4.23
CA ASN A 257 -25.09 -7.20 -4.45
C ASN A 257 -24.66 -6.11 -5.45
N ILE A 258 -23.40 -5.66 -5.38
CA ILE A 258 -22.86 -4.66 -6.30
C ILE A 258 -22.69 -5.27 -7.69
N GLY A 259 -22.12 -6.48 -7.77
CA GLY A 259 -22.03 -7.24 -9.02
C GLY A 259 -23.39 -7.49 -9.68
N MET A 260 -24.44 -7.82 -8.92
CA MET A 260 -25.80 -8.00 -9.44
C MET A 260 -26.42 -6.71 -9.98
N ILE A 261 -26.18 -5.56 -9.36
CA ILE A 261 -26.73 -4.26 -9.83
C ILE A 261 -25.94 -3.70 -11.02
N LEU A 262 -24.66 -4.07 -11.17
CA LEU A 262 -23.92 -3.86 -12.41
C LEU A 262 -24.44 -4.81 -13.53
N ALA A 263 -24.70 -6.07 -13.21
CA ALA A 263 -25.26 -7.07 -14.13
C ALA A 263 -26.65 -6.68 -14.68
N GLU A 264 -27.61 -6.27 -13.82
CA GLU A 264 -28.96 -5.80 -14.22
C GLU A 264 -28.93 -4.67 -15.26
N LYS A 265 -27.81 -3.95 -15.36
CA LYS A 265 -27.66 -2.73 -16.17
C LYS A 265 -26.88 -2.95 -17.47
N HIS A 266 -26.14 -4.06 -17.58
CA HIS A 266 -25.26 -4.35 -18.71
C HIS A 266 -25.56 -5.69 -19.43
N ASP A 267 -26.60 -6.44 -19.02
CA ASP A 267 -26.96 -7.78 -19.53
C ASP A 267 -25.82 -8.83 -19.40
N ILE A 268 -24.94 -8.65 -18.40
CA ILE A 268 -23.80 -9.55 -18.12
C ILE A 268 -24.15 -10.52 -16.98
N THR A 269 -23.94 -11.82 -17.18
CA THR A 269 -24.12 -12.83 -16.12
C THR A 269 -22.99 -12.77 -15.09
N TRP A 270 -23.26 -12.21 -13.91
CA TRP A 270 -22.30 -12.18 -12.80
C TRP A 270 -22.16 -13.55 -12.13
N SER A 271 -20.93 -14.05 -12.02
CA SER A 271 -20.59 -15.20 -11.17
C SER A 271 -20.37 -14.75 -9.72
N THR A 272 -21.06 -15.38 -8.77
CA THR A 272 -21.05 -15.05 -7.32
C THR A 272 -19.70 -15.23 -6.61
N SER A 273 -18.65 -15.60 -7.34
CA SER A 273 -17.28 -15.82 -6.89
C SER A 273 -16.25 -14.88 -7.53
N SER A 274 -16.68 -13.91 -8.35
CA SER A 274 -15.79 -12.93 -8.98
C SER A 274 -15.71 -11.64 -8.16
N GLU A 275 -14.50 -11.08 -8.11
CA GLU A 275 -14.20 -9.73 -7.65
C GLU A 275 -14.76 -8.67 -8.60
N ILE A 276 -15.04 -7.47 -8.11
CA ILE A 276 -15.70 -6.41 -8.89
C ILE A 276 -14.70 -5.79 -9.88
N SER A 277 -14.78 -6.19 -11.16
CA SER A 277 -14.00 -5.59 -12.24
C SER A 277 -14.19 -4.07 -12.29
N LYS A 278 -13.08 -3.33 -12.16
CA LYS A 278 -13.04 -1.86 -12.20
C LYS A 278 -13.66 -1.29 -13.48
N ASP A 279 -13.54 -1.98 -14.62
CA ASP A 279 -14.12 -1.57 -15.91
C ASP A 279 -15.64 -1.33 -15.86
N LEU A 280 -16.37 -2.10 -15.03
CA LEU A 280 -17.82 -1.96 -14.85
C LEU A 280 -18.19 -0.68 -14.07
N LEU A 281 -17.29 -0.19 -13.22
CA LEU A 281 -17.47 1.04 -12.44
C LEU A 281 -17.12 2.30 -13.24
N LEU A 282 -16.27 2.19 -14.28
CA LEU A 282 -15.77 3.29 -15.13
C LEU A 282 -16.82 3.90 -16.08
N THR A 283 -18.01 4.17 -15.57
CA THR A 283 -19.06 4.91 -16.30
C THR A 283 -18.55 6.27 -16.78
N GLU A 284 -19.10 6.79 -17.89
CA GLU A 284 -18.80 8.14 -18.40
C GLU A 284 -18.92 9.23 -17.29
N LYS A 285 -19.86 9.07 -16.35
CA LYS A 285 -20.01 9.96 -15.19
C LYS A 285 -18.90 9.77 -14.14
N VAL A 286 -18.50 8.54 -13.84
CA VAL A 286 -17.39 8.24 -12.91
C VAL A 286 -16.08 8.74 -13.50
N CYS A 287 -15.83 8.53 -14.80
CA CYS A 287 -14.66 9.08 -15.49
C CYS A 287 -14.59 10.62 -15.39
N ARG A 288 -15.71 11.33 -15.58
CA ARG A 288 -15.79 12.78 -15.33
C ARG A 288 -15.54 13.16 -13.86
N ALA A 289 -15.92 12.31 -12.90
CA ALA A 289 -15.64 12.53 -11.49
C ALA A 289 -14.15 12.38 -11.17
N LEU A 290 -13.49 11.34 -11.68
CA LEU A 290 -12.04 11.12 -11.52
C LEU A 290 -11.23 12.30 -12.08
N LEU A 291 -11.58 12.79 -13.28
CA LEU A 291 -10.97 14.00 -13.86
C LEU A 291 -11.14 15.22 -12.94
N ALA A 292 -12.34 15.47 -12.43
CA ALA A 292 -12.60 16.59 -11.51
C ALA A 292 -11.87 16.43 -10.17
N LEU A 293 -11.66 15.20 -9.68
CA LEU A 293 -10.87 14.93 -8.47
C LEU A 293 -9.38 15.14 -8.71
N ALA A 294 -8.84 14.79 -9.88
CA ALA A 294 -7.47 15.08 -10.25
C ALA A 294 -7.20 16.61 -10.21
N ASP A 295 -8.10 17.40 -10.80
CA ASP A 295 -8.01 18.86 -10.80
C ASP A 295 -8.14 19.46 -9.39
N ILE A 296 -9.06 18.92 -8.56
CA ILE A 296 -9.21 19.32 -7.15
C ILE A 296 -7.93 19.00 -6.35
N ARG A 297 -7.37 17.79 -6.50
CA ARG A 297 -6.17 17.35 -5.78
C ARG A 297 -4.91 18.09 -6.22
N GLU A 298 -4.80 18.43 -7.51
CA GLU A 298 -3.68 19.22 -8.01
C GLU A 298 -3.73 20.66 -7.51
N SER A 299 -4.93 21.23 -7.32
CA SER A 299 -5.08 22.60 -6.78
C SER A 299 -4.47 22.77 -5.37
N CYS A 300 -4.31 21.68 -4.61
CA CYS A 300 -3.65 21.70 -3.29
C CYS A 300 -2.15 22.03 -3.35
N TYR A 301 -1.49 21.88 -4.51
CA TYR A 301 -0.09 22.31 -4.70
C TYR A 301 0.07 23.82 -4.93
N GLY A 302 -1.03 24.58 -5.02
CA GLY A 302 -1.01 25.99 -5.35
C GLY A 302 -0.72 26.25 -6.84
N SER A 303 -0.53 27.53 -7.18
CA SER A 303 -0.64 28.03 -8.57
C SER A 303 0.57 27.78 -9.49
N LYS A 304 1.61 27.07 -9.05
CA LYS A 304 2.78 26.78 -9.89
C LYS A 304 2.51 25.64 -10.87
N SER A 305 3.07 25.69 -12.08
CA SER A 305 3.03 24.54 -13.01
C SER A 305 3.94 23.40 -12.55
N ILE A 306 3.81 22.22 -13.17
CA ILE A 306 4.77 21.12 -12.97
C ILE A 306 6.15 21.48 -13.56
N ASP A 307 6.20 22.19 -14.69
CA ASP A 307 7.45 22.62 -15.34
C ASP A 307 8.26 23.56 -14.44
N GLU A 308 7.60 24.49 -13.74
CA GLU A 308 8.26 25.40 -12.78
C GLU A 308 8.90 24.63 -11.61
N ASP A 309 8.32 23.49 -11.21
CA ASP A 309 8.88 22.62 -10.19
C ASP A 309 10.01 21.75 -10.76
N VAL A 310 9.88 21.24 -11.99
CA VAL A 310 10.93 20.48 -12.69
C VAL A 310 12.17 21.33 -12.94
N GLU A 311 12.04 22.53 -13.50
CA GLU A 311 13.17 23.45 -13.63
C GLU A 311 13.75 23.85 -12.26
N ALA A 312 12.92 23.93 -11.21
CA ALA A 312 13.43 24.17 -9.86
C ALA A 312 14.23 22.99 -9.32
N LEU A 313 13.87 21.74 -9.64
CA LEU A 313 14.61 20.53 -9.28
C LEU A 313 15.92 20.44 -10.06
N GLU A 314 15.92 20.70 -11.37
CA GLU A 314 17.13 20.74 -12.20
C GLU A 314 18.12 21.83 -11.74
N ARG A 315 17.60 22.95 -11.24
CA ARG A 315 18.40 24.04 -10.64
C ARG A 315 18.74 23.80 -9.16
N CYS A 316 18.21 22.75 -8.52
CA CYS A 316 18.44 22.44 -7.11
C CYS A 316 19.72 21.60 -6.93
N CYS A 317 20.61 22.06 -6.05
CA CYS A 317 21.79 21.27 -5.67
C CYS A 317 21.46 20.32 -4.51
N MET A 318 22.06 19.12 -4.49
CA MET A 318 21.94 18.15 -3.40
C MET A 318 22.42 18.66 -2.03
N THR A 319 23.04 19.84 -1.95
CA THR A 319 23.27 20.56 -0.68
C THR A 319 21.95 20.95 0.00
N GLU A 320 20.92 21.27 -0.77
CA GLU A 320 19.59 21.70 -0.28
C GLU A 320 18.61 20.52 -0.19
N ARG A 321 19.03 19.39 0.40
CA ARG A 321 18.28 18.12 0.44
C ARG A 321 16.78 18.25 0.74
N LYS A 322 16.38 19.16 1.65
CA LYS A 322 14.95 19.39 1.97
C LYS A 322 14.16 19.98 0.80
N LEU A 323 14.75 20.90 0.03
CA LEU A 323 14.15 21.43 -1.19
C LEU A 323 14.13 20.36 -2.28
N TYR A 324 15.24 19.66 -2.48
CA TYR A 324 15.35 18.58 -3.47
C TYR A 324 14.27 17.50 -3.29
N HIS A 325 14.16 16.91 -2.09
CA HIS A 325 13.19 15.83 -1.85
C HIS A 325 11.73 16.30 -1.84
N SER A 326 11.45 17.54 -1.41
CA SER A 326 10.08 18.09 -1.47
C SER A 326 9.66 18.47 -2.90
N LEU A 327 10.59 18.91 -3.75
CA LEU A 327 10.34 19.06 -5.19
C LEU A 327 10.15 17.70 -5.86
N MET A 328 11.01 16.71 -5.57
CA MET A 328 10.89 15.36 -6.15
C MET A 328 9.52 14.72 -5.86
N LEU A 329 9.08 14.68 -4.60
CA LEU A 329 7.77 14.15 -4.21
C LEU A 329 6.62 14.91 -4.89
N ARG A 330 6.68 16.25 -4.88
CA ARG A 330 5.68 17.11 -5.51
C ARG A 330 5.57 16.89 -7.02
N ILE A 331 6.68 16.60 -7.70
CA ILE A 331 6.71 16.28 -9.13
C ILE A 331 6.21 14.85 -9.38
N SER A 332 6.55 13.88 -8.53
CA SER A 332 6.11 12.49 -8.72
C SER A 332 4.60 12.33 -8.50
N GLU A 333 4.06 12.87 -7.41
CA GLU A 333 2.60 12.90 -7.17
C GLU A 333 1.86 13.59 -8.33
N ARG A 334 2.40 14.71 -8.87
CA ARG A 334 1.79 15.43 -10.01
C ARG A 334 1.79 14.58 -11.30
N ARG A 335 2.86 13.83 -11.57
CA ARG A 335 2.90 12.86 -12.69
C ARG A 335 1.90 11.71 -12.51
N ILE A 336 1.65 11.30 -11.28
CA ILE A 336 0.57 10.31 -11.00
C ILE A 336 -0.80 10.93 -11.32
N LEU A 337 -1.05 12.21 -10.98
CA LEU A 337 -2.28 12.90 -11.36
C LEU A 337 -2.44 13.10 -12.89
N GLU A 338 -1.34 13.20 -13.65
CA GLU A 338 -1.37 13.16 -15.12
C GLU A 338 -1.82 11.78 -15.63
N LYS A 339 -1.20 10.70 -15.12
CA LYS A 339 -1.61 9.32 -15.45
C LYS A 339 -3.05 9.02 -15.02
N PHE A 340 -3.50 9.52 -13.87
CA PHE A 340 -4.87 9.37 -13.35
C PHE A 340 -5.91 9.98 -14.29
N ARG A 341 -5.59 11.14 -14.89
CA ARG A 341 -6.42 11.72 -15.96
C ARG A 341 -6.39 10.87 -17.23
N THR A 342 -5.26 10.24 -17.58
CA THR A 342 -5.17 9.29 -18.69
C THR A 342 -6.04 8.05 -18.46
N TYR A 343 -5.98 7.44 -17.28
CA TYR A 343 -6.82 6.31 -16.85
C TYR A 343 -8.31 6.64 -16.97
N ALA A 344 -8.74 7.76 -16.38
CA ALA A 344 -10.12 8.23 -16.47
C ALA A 344 -10.57 8.51 -17.92
N THR A 345 -9.66 9.00 -18.77
CA THR A 345 -9.93 9.24 -20.20
C THR A 345 -10.06 7.93 -20.99
N ALA A 346 -9.25 6.92 -20.66
CA ALA A 346 -9.32 5.60 -21.30
C ALA A 346 -10.63 4.87 -20.97
N GLY A 347 -11.06 4.88 -19.71
CA GLY A 347 -12.35 4.28 -19.28
C GLY A 347 -13.55 4.83 -20.05
N ALA A 348 -13.61 6.14 -20.23
CA ALA A 348 -14.68 6.80 -21.00
C ALA A 348 -14.69 6.39 -22.49
N GLN A 349 -13.51 6.16 -23.09
CA GLN A 349 -13.41 5.68 -24.47
C GLN A 349 -13.86 4.23 -24.60
N SER A 350 -13.44 3.34 -23.69
CA SER A 350 -13.81 1.92 -23.69
C SER A 350 -15.32 1.71 -23.69
N GLN A 351 -16.09 2.45 -22.88
CA GLN A 351 -17.55 2.35 -22.88
C GLN A 351 -18.19 2.87 -24.19
N THR A 352 -17.64 3.93 -24.78
CA THR A 352 -18.12 4.48 -26.06
C THR A 352 -18.06 3.43 -27.19
N PHE A 353 -17.09 2.53 -27.17
CA PHE A 353 -17.00 1.41 -28.12
C PHE A 353 -17.93 0.24 -27.78
N GLN A 354 -18.33 0.05 -26.53
CA GLN A 354 -19.31 -0.99 -26.15
C GLN A 354 -20.73 -0.61 -26.61
N ASP A 355 -21.18 0.62 -26.30
CA ASP A 355 -22.51 1.13 -26.71
C ASP A 355 -22.69 1.14 -28.25
N ALA A 356 -21.63 1.48 -28.99
CA ALA A 356 -21.61 1.48 -30.44
C ALA A 356 -21.76 0.07 -31.05
N ASN A 357 -21.28 -0.98 -30.36
CA ASN A 357 -21.45 -2.37 -30.81
C ASN A 357 -22.81 -2.96 -30.39
N GLY A 358 -23.31 -2.61 -29.19
CA GLY A 358 -24.60 -3.09 -28.68
C GLY A 358 -25.80 -2.72 -29.57
N THR A 359 -25.71 -1.64 -30.34
CA THR A 359 -26.79 -1.15 -31.22
C THR A 359 -26.86 -1.81 -32.61
N SER A 360 -25.97 -2.76 -32.95
CA SER A 360 -25.78 -3.27 -34.32
C SER A 360 -26.40 -4.66 -34.65
N THR A 361 -27.45 -5.10 -33.93
CA THR A 361 -28.06 -6.44 -34.10
C THR A 361 -29.44 -6.43 -34.80
N ARG A 362 -29.42 -6.14 -36.11
CA ARG A 362 -30.41 -6.58 -37.12
C ARG A 362 -31.92 -6.49 -36.79
N LYS A 363 -32.54 -5.39 -37.23
CA LYS A 363 -33.95 -5.43 -37.72
C LYS A 363 -34.06 -6.35 -38.94
N ARG A 364 -34.36 -7.65 -38.74
CA ARG A 364 -34.58 -8.60 -39.84
C ARG A 364 -36.01 -8.44 -40.38
N LEU A 365 -36.15 -7.86 -41.57
CA LEU A 365 -37.46 -7.62 -42.21
C LEU A 365 -38.26 -8.93 -42.38
N LYS A 366 -39.57 -8.87 -42.16
CA LYS A 366 -40.51 -9.91 -42.61
C LYS A 366 -40.73 -9.81 -44.12
N LYS A 367 -40.45 -10.90 -44.82
CA LYS A 367 -41.02 -11.35 -46.10
C LYS A 367 -41.06 -12.88 -46.03
N HIS A 368 -42.11 -13.58 -46.47
CA HIS A 368 -43.43 -13.13 -46.95
C HIS A 368 -44.53 -13.48 -45.93
#